data_AF-A0A838JLL7-F1
#
_entry.id   AF-A0A838JLL7-F1
#
_cell.length_a   1.000
_cell.length_b   1.000
_cell.length_c   1.000
_cell.angle_alpha   90.00
_cell.angle_beta   90.00
_cell.angle_gamma   90.00
#
_symmetry.space_group_name_H-M   'P 1'
#
loop_
_entity.id
_entity.type
_entity.pdbx_description
1 polymer ?
#
loop_
_entity_poly.entity_id
_entity_poly.type
_entity_poly.pdbx_seq_one_letter_code
_entity_poly.pdbx_strand_id
1 'polypeptide(L)'
;MFTKRLLFLTNHRLVSIVWKRGRASDCQIFALNEEGRLAFARHVQALPGAPAYLLTELVEEDFRSDAIPHVIRRDRRAIVDRRLSQMYRATPYRLGIVQGRELDGRRDDRVLYTAITNPELVKPWVDLLIELGAPVAGVYSAPLLSAELLKVLRITAEHALLVSVETGGGLRQSYFNRGGIKFSRLTPVSEIGRAELPDFIADEVSKTWQYLDSLRYFTRAEALGVFILAHPADHAGILASRPPITQLQYNAVSIRDAARRIGLEDNLTDSDATPIFIHLLGKGPPRGQFATHEETHGMRVWKSRTGLYAASALLVLSSVAWSGFTAYRSASLERQIEHIETQAKVAAQQHQAAVKELPSSSLSPAVMRDSVTLYDALTHSSPSPTRTLFALSQVLEGFPDIRIDQIAWVLSNDPNATPSYTPAAGTDDALVRSGRIDVPATPAEAPGDKATELAYTYQIAVVEAAIQPFNGDYRAVFNEIDRFTQALKSLPGGQVRILSRPVELGSNVTLSGRSATSTGATQARFAVKLTMALAKP
;
A
#
# COMPACT_ATOMS: atom_id res chain seq x y z
N MET A 1 -29.67 1.62 -15.61
CA MET A 1 -29.69 0.95 -16.94
C MET A 1 -30.36 1.89 -17.91
N PHE A 2 -29.60 2.50 -18.82
CA PHE A 2 -30.04 3.71 -19.52
C PHE A 2 -30.89 3.40 -20.75
N THR A 3 -32.00 4.13 -20.89
CA THR A 3 -32.82 4.15 -22.10
C THR A 3 -32.01 4.77 -23.24
N LYS A 4 -32.04 4.16 -24.42
CA LYS A 4 -31.43 4.68 -25.66
C LYS A 4 -32.53 5.01 -26.66
N ARG A 5 -32.29 5.98 -27.53
CA ARG A 5 -33.07 6.20 -28.75
C ARG A 5 -32.28 5.64 -29.92
N LEU A 6 -32.78 4.58 -30.53
CA LEU A 6 -32.20 4.01 -31.74
C LEU A 6 -32.95 4.59 -32.93
N LEU A 7 -32.22 5.15 -33.87
CA LEU A 7 -32.76 5.77 -35.06
C LEU A 7 -32.28 4.96 -36.26
N PHE A 8 -33.18 4.62 -37.17
CA PHE A 8 -32.87 3.93 -38.42
C PHE A 8 -33.30 4.82 -39.58
N LEU A 9 -32.33 5.38 -40.29
CA LEU A 9 -32.51 6.34 -41.37
C LEU A 9 -32.26 5.66 -42.71
N THR A 10 -33.25 5.75 -43.58
CA THR A 10 -33.22 5.27 -44.97
C THR A 10 -33.44 6.44 -45.92
N ASN A 11 -33.38 6.20 -47.23
CA ASN A 11 -33.75 7.20 -48.25
C ASN A 11 -35.24 7.56 -48.28
N HIS A 12 -36.10 6.83 -47.57
CA HIS A 12 -37.55 7.01 -47.63
C HIS A 12 -38.18 7.43 -46.29
N ARG A 13 -37.57 7.06 -45.17
CA ARG A 13 -38.11 7.30 -43.83
C ARG A 13 -37.04 7.30 -42.74
N LEU A 14 -37.38 7.91 -41.62
CA LEU A 14 -36.67 7.75 -40.34
C LEU A 14 -37.56 6.93 -39.39
N VAL A 15 -37.00 5.90 -38.78
CA VAL A 15 -37.67 5.13 -37.73
C VAL A 15 -36.99 5.41 -36.39
N SER A 16 -37.76 5.80 -35.37
CA SER A 16 -37.28 5.98 -33.99
C SER A 16 -37.79 4.87 -33.10
N ILE A 17 -36.90 4.29 -32.29
CA ILE A 17 -37.19 3.16 -31.40
C ILE A 17 -36.60 3.46 -30.03
N VAL A 18 -37.42 3.33 -29.00
CA VAL A 18 -36.98 3.42 -27.61
C VAL A 18 -36.45 2.07 -27.16
N TRP A 19 -35.15 2.01 -26.85
CA TRP A 19 -34.48 0.80 -26.41
C TRP A 19 -34.20 0.83 -24.91
N LYS A 20 -34.75 -0.15 -24.18
CA LYS A 20 -34.62 -0.25 -22.72
C LYS A 20 -34.42 -1.71 -22.31
N ARG A 21 -33.35 -1.96 -21.53
CA ARG A 21 -33.03 -3.29 -20.95
C ARG A 21 -33.00 -4.44 -21.98
N GLY A 22 -32.50 -4.19 -23.19
CA GLY A 22 -32.39 -5.23 -24.22
C GLY A 22 -33.64 -5.41 -25.09
N ARG A 23 -34.67 -4.57 -24.89
CA ARG A 23 -35.93 -4.61 -25.66
C ARG A 23 -36.16 -3.31 -26.40
N ALA A 24 -36.64 -3.44 -27.63
CA ALA A 24 -37.20 -2.36 -28.42
C ALA A 24 -38.66 -2.11 -27.99
N SER A 25 -39.05 -0.84 -27.92
CA SER A 25 -40.39 -0.38 -27.58
C SER A 25 -40.66 0.96 -28.28
N ASP A 26 -41.92 1.35 -28.40
CA ASP A 26 -42.34 2.64 -28.97
C ASP A 26 -41.66 2.96 -30.31
N CYS A 27 -42.06 2.20 -31.34
CA CYS A 27 -41.57 2.38 -32.71
C CYS A 27 -42.42 3.42 -33.43
N GLN A 28 -41.78 4.51 -33.88
CA GLN A 28 -42.45 5.59 -34.62
C GLN A 28 -41.72 5.86 -35.94
N ILE A 29 -42.49 6.13 -36.99
CA ILE A 29 -41.98 6.37 -38.34
C ILE A 29 -42.23 7.83 -38.71
N PHE A 30 -41.21 8.49 -39.27
CA PHE A 30 -41.24 9.88 -39.68
C PHE A 30 -40.89 9.99 -41.17
N ALA A 31 -41.66 10.81 -41.87
CA ALA A 31 -41.37 11.16 -43.26
C ALA A 31 -40.14 12.07 -43.36
N LEU A 32 -39.45 12.04 -44.50
CA LEU A 32 -38.27 12.87 -44.76
C LEU A 32 -38.62 14.28 -45.28
N ASN A 33 -39.64 14.89 -44.68
CA ASN A 33 -40.11 16.24 -45.01
C ASN A 33 -40.16 17.11 -43.75
N GLU A 34 -40.56 18.37 -43.91
CA GLU A 34 -40.62 19.32 -42.80
C GLU A 34 -41.60 18.90 -41.70
N GLU A 35 -42.77 18.40 -42.08
CA GLU A 35 -43.77 17.88 -41.13
C GLU A 35 -43.22 16.71 -40.31
N GLY A 36 -42.54 15.77 -40.96
CA GLY A 36 -41.87 14.63 -40.32
C GLY A 36 -40.77 15.07 -39.35
N ARG A 37 -40.00 16.11 -39.69
CA ARG A 37 -39.01 16.72 -38.77
C ARG A 37 -39.67 17.34 -37.54
N LEU A 38 -40.77 18.08 -37.71
CA LEU A 38 -41.52 18.66 -36.58
C LEU A 38 -42.14 17.58 -35.69
N ALA A 39 -42.67 16.51 -36.28
CA ALA A 39 -43.17 15.35 -35.53
C ALA A 39 -42.03 14.66 -34.75
N PHE A 40 -40.87 14.48 -35.38
CA PHE A 40 -39.70 13.90 -34.73
C PHE A 40 -39.18 14.79 -33.58
N ALA A 41 -39.17 16.11 -33.75
CA ALA A 41 -38.78 17.06 -32.70
C ALA A 41 -39.64 16.88 -31.44
N ARG A 42 -40.97 16.79 -31.60
CA ARG A 42 -41.91 16.51 -30.50
C ARG A 42 -41.64 15.15 -29.86
N HIS A 43 -41.36 14.12 -30.66
CA HIS A 43 -40.98 12.80 -30.16
C HIS A 43 -39.68 12.82 -29.34
N VAL A 44 -38.67 13.60 -29.75
CA VAL A 44 -37.41 13.75 -29.02
C VAL A 44 -37.64 14.44 -27.68
N GLN A 45 -38.45 15.50 -27.65
CA GLN A 45 -38.80 16.25 -26.44
C GLN A 45 -39.58 15.41 -25.41
N ALA A 46 -40.39 14.44 -25.86
CA ALA A 46 -41.13 13.55 -24.97
C ALA A 46 -40.23 12.63 -24.12
N LEU A 47 -39.01 12.36 -24.60
CA LEU A 47 -38.02 11.55 -23.88
C LEU A 47 -36.66 12.28 -23.87
N PRO A 48 -36.53 13.33 -23.04
CA PRO A 48 -35.34 14.16 -23.01
C PRO A 48 -34.14 13.41 -22.41
N GLY A 49 -32.93 13.71 -22.90
CA GLY A 49 -31.69 13.16 -22.37
C GLY A 49 -31.42 11.68 -22.67
N ALA A 50 -32.33 10.96 -23.35
CA ALA A 50 -32.06 9.63 -23.89
C ALA A 50 -31.04 9.75 -25.05
N PRO A 51 -29.87 9.09 -24.97
CA PRO A 51 -28.88 9.23 -26.01
C PRO A 51 -29.31 8.58 -27.33
N ALA A 52 -29.10 9.30 -28.43
CA ALA A 52 -29.50 8.91 -29.77
C ALA A 52 -28.37 8.20 -30.52
N TYR A 53 -28.68 7.06 -31.15
CA TYR A 53 -27.78 6.28 -31.99
C TYR A 53 -28.41 6.22 -33.37
N LEU A 54 -27.81 6.88 -34.36
CA LEU A 54 -28.35 6.96 -35.72
C LEU A 54 -27.70 5.91 -36.60
N LEU A 55 -28.45 4.95 -37.09
CA LEU A 55 -28.03 3.96 -38.07
C LEU A 55 -28.51 4.38 -39.45
N THR A 56 -27.60 4.45 -40.41
CA THR A 56 -27.85 4.79 -41.80
C THR A 56 -27.90 3.54 -42.65
N GLU A 57 -28.90 3.51 -43.52
CA GLU A 57 -29.13 2.52 -44.57
C GLU A 57 -29.40 3.31 -45.85
N LEU A 58 -28.34 3.92 -46.40
CA LEU A 58 -28.43 4.89 -47.50
C LEU A 58 -27.77 4.35 -48.78
N VAL A 59 -28.24 4.83 -49.93
CA VAL A 59 -27.62 4.55 -51.25
C VAL A 59 -26.35 5.38 -51.44
N GLU A 60 -26.31 6.58 -50.85
CA GLU A 60 -25.23 7.57 -50.95
C GLU A 60 -24.00 7.24 -50.08
N GLU A 61 -23.81 5.98 -49.71
CA GLU A 61 -22.61 5.48 -49.01
C GLU A 61 -21.54 5.00 -50.00
N ASP A 62 -20.36 5.61 -49.97
CA ASP A 62 -19.21 5.21 -50.79
C ASP A 62 -18.21 4.38 -49.97
N PHE A 63 -17.50 3.47 -50.65
CA PHE A 63 -16.49 2.59 -50.08
C PHE A 63 -15.28 2.50 -50.99
N ARG A 64 -14.09 2.86 -50.48
CA ARG A 64 -12.83 2.81 -51.22
C ARG A 64 -11.76 2.13 -50.39
N SER A 65 -11.04 1.20 -50.99
CA SER A 65 -9.86 0.59 -50.38
C SER A 65 -8.60 1.25 -50.92
N ASP A 66 -7.67 1.61 -50.05
CA ASP A 66 -6.33 2.10 -50.42
C ASP A 66 -5.30 1.58 -49.40
N ALA A 67 -4.03 1.61 -49.77
CA ALA A 67 -2.91 1.22 -48.92
C ALA A 67 -2.11 2.45 -48.51
N ILE A 68 -1.67 2.48 -47.25
CA ILE A 68 -0.81 3.55 -46.73
C ILE A 68 0.46 2.98 -46.11
N PRO A 69 1.58 3.72 -46.15
CA PRO A 69 2.79 3.30 -45.44
C PRO A 69 2.48 2.96 -43.98
N HIS A 70 3.09 1.90 -43.46
CA HIS A 70 2.89 1.53 -42.07
C HIS A 70 3.48 2.60 -41.13
N VAL A 71 2.60 3.34 -40.47
CA VAL A 71 2.94 4.36 -39.47
C VAL A 71 2.05 4.21 -38.23
N ILE A 72 2.46 4.81 -37.13
CA ILE A 72 1.80 4.65 -35.82
C ILE A 72 1.09 5.92 -35.35
N ARG A 73 0.04 5.73 -34.56
CA ARG A 73 -0.65 6.78 -33.77
C ARG A 73 -1.01 8.04 -34.57
N ARG A 74 -0.31 9.16 -34.31
CA ARG A 74 -0.63 10.49 -34.83
C ARG A 74 -0.37 10.59 -36.33
N ASP A 75 0.76 10.04 -36.80
CA ASP A 75 1.12 10.09 -38.22
C ASP A 75 0.13 9.28 -39.06
N ARG A 76 -0.29 8.11 -38.55
CA ARG A 76 -1.35 7.32 -39.17
C ARG A 76 -2.64 8.11 -39.32
N ARG A 77 -3.07 8.75 -38.23
CA ARG A 77 -4.29 9.55 -38.22
C ARG A 77 -4.16 10.71 -39.22
N ALA A 78 -3.04 11.42 -39.25
CA ALA A 78 -2.81 12.51 -40.18
C ALA A 78 -2.85 12.05 -41.66
N ILE A 79 -2.27 10.90 -42.00
CA ILE A 79 -2.33 10.34 -43.35
C ILE A 79 -3.77 9.95 -43.71
N VAL A 80 -4.48 9.26 -42.81
CA VAL A 80 -5.88 8.86 -43.01
C VAL A 80 -6.78 10.08 -43.19
N ASP A 81 -6.66 11.08 -42.33
CA ASP A 81 -7.46 12.32 -42.38
C ASP A 81 -7.16 13.12 -43.65
N ARG A 82 -5.91 13.15 -44.10
CA ARG A 82 -5.52 13.76 -45.38
C ARG A 82 -6.17 13.04 -46.57
N ARG A 83 -6.12 11.71 -46.59
CA ARG A 83 -6.78 10.90 -47.64
C ARG A 83 -8.29 11.09 -47.65
N LEU A 84 -8.93 11.06 -46.48
CA LEU A 84 -10.35 11.36 -46.32
C LEU A 84 -10.69 12.76 -46.84
N SER A 85 -9.86 13.76 -46.55
CA SER A 85 -10.03 15.12 -47.04
C SER A 85 -9.83 15.25 -48.54
N GLN A 86 -8.98 14.42 -49.15
CA GLN A 86 -8.80 14.40 -50.59
C GLN A 86 -9.98 13.73 -51.31
N MET A 87 -10.46 12.59 -50.79
CA MET A 87 -11.52 11.77 -51.40
C MET A 87 -12.92 12.33 -51.16
N TYR A 88 -13.20 12.84 -49.95
CA TYR A 88 -14.54 13.21 -49.50
C TYR A 88 -14.56 14.66 -48.98
N ARG A 89 -14.34 15.61 -49.89
CA ARG A 89 -14.28 17.05 -49.55
C ARG A 89 -15.62 17.64 -49.10
N ALA A 90 -16.71 17.15 -49.68
CA ALA A 90 -18.04 17.74 -49.54
C ALA A 90 -18.85 17.21 -48.36
N THR A 91 -18.32 16.26 -47.58
CA THR A 91 -19.05 15.64 -46.46
C THR A 91 -18.19 15.53 -45.21
N PRO A 92 -18.72 15.89 -44.03
CA PRO A 92 -18.08 15.61 -42.75
C PRO A 92 -18.27 14.14 -42.32
N TYR A 93 -19.26 13.43 -42.86
CA TYR A 93 -19.60 12.05 -42.50
C TYR A 93 -18.71 11.06 -43.23
N ARG A 94 -17.47 10.92 -42.75
CA ARG A 94 -16.43 10.11 -43.38
C ARG A 94 -15.57 9.41 -42.34
N LEU A 95 -15.11 8.21 -42.66
CA LEU A 95 -14.42 7.33 -41.72
C LEU A 95 -13.34 6.51 -42.45
N GLY A 96 -12.16 6.41 -41.82
CA GLY A 96 -11.09 5.52 -42.24
C GLY A 96 -10.92 4.36 -41.25
N ILE A 97 -10.96 3.13 -41.74
CA ILE A 97 -10.85 1.89 -40.95
C ILE A 97 -9.65 1.09 -41.42
N VAL A 98 -8.66 0.91 -40.55
CA VAL A 98 -7.48 0.07 -40.86
C VAL A 98 -7.85 -1.40 -40.75
N GLN A 99 -7.62 -2.18 -41.81
CA GLN A 99 -7.99 -3.58 -41.98
C GLN A 99 -6.77 -4.49 -42.13
N GLY A 100 -5.82 -4.34 -41.20
CA GLY A 100 -4.58 -5.10 -41.20
C GLY A 100 -3.58 -4.62 -42.25
N ARG A 101 -2.65 -5.51 -42.61
CA ARG A 101 -1.51 -5.20 -43.46
C ARG A 101 -1.52 -6.04 -44.73
N GLU A 102 -0.90 -5.53 -45.78
CA GLU A 102 -0.56 -6.32 -46.96
C GLU A 102 0.43 -7.43 -46.58
N LEU A 103 0.28 -8.58 -47.22
CA LEU A 103 1.13 -9.74 -46.96
C LEU A 103 2.48 -9.64 -47.68
N ASP A 104 2.48 -8.95 -48.82
CA ASP A 104 3.62 -8.82 -49.73
C ASP A 104 4.10 -7.36 -49.83
N GLY A 105 5.26 -7.15 -50.47
CA GLY A 105 5.85 -5.83 -50.66
C GLY A 105 6.26 -5.15 -49.35
N ARG A 106 6.05 -3.84 -49.25
CA ARG A 106 6.41 -3.04 -48.05
C ARG A 106 5.53 -3.35 -46.83
N ARG A 107 4.50 -4.20 -46.98
CA ARG A 107 3.52 -4.54 -45.94
C ARG A 107 2.80 -3.30 -45.41
N ASP A 108 2.25 -2.53 -46.34
CA ASP A 108 1.50 -1.32 -46.07
C ASP A 108 0.21 -1.64 -45.30
N ASP A 109 -0.29 -0.66 -44.54
CA ASP A 109 -1.55 -0.78 -43.83
C ASP A 109 -2.69 -0.63 -44.85
N ARG A 110 -3.57 -1.63 -44.90
CA ARG A 110 -4.78 -1.58 -45.74
C ARG A 110 -5.84 -0.76 -45.03
N VAL A 111 -6.40 0.24 -45.68
CA VAL A 111 -7.40 1.13 -45.10
C VAL A 111 -8.64 1.16 -45.98
N LEU A 112 -9.79 0.92 -45.35
CA LEU A 112 -11.09 1.20 -45.95
C LEU A 112 -11.48 2.64 -45.62
N TYR A 113 -11.72 3.43 -46.64
CA TYR A 113 -12.31 4.76 -46.55
C TYR A 113 -13.78 4.65 -46.92
N THR A 114 -14.66 5.20 -46.10
CA THR A 114 -16.10 5.21 -46.35
C THR A 114 -16.69 6.54 -45.94
N ALA A 115 -17.72 6.97 -46.66
CA ALA A 115 -18.41 8.23 -46.37
C ALA A 115 -19.85 8.22 -46.84
N ILE A 116 -20.68 9.03 -46.18
CA ILE A 116 -22.01 9.41 -46.67
C ILE A 116 -21.81 10.63 -47.56
N THR A 117 -21.89 10.43 -48.87
CA THR A 117 -21.53 11.43 -49.87
C THR A 117 -22.47 12.64 -49.90
N ASN A 118 -23.74 12.46 -49.52
CA ASN A 118 -24.71 13.53 -49.37
C ASN A 118 -25.02 13.80 -47.87
N PRO A 119 -24.40 14.83 -47.26
CA PRO A 119 -24.61 15.12 -45.84
C PRO A 119 -26.02 15.61 -45.50
N GLU A 120 -26.76 16.17 -46.47
CA GLU A 120 -28.12 16.70 -46.26
C GLU A 120 -29.15 15.62 -45.86
N LEU A 121 -28.82 14.35 -46.09
CA LEU A 121 -29.66 13.23 -45.65
C LEU A 121 -29.59 13.03 -44.13
N VAL A 122 -28.46 13.35 -43.52
CA VAL A 122 -28.15 13.03 -42.11
C VAL A 122 -28.16 14.28 -41.24
N LYS A 123 -27.54 15.35 -41.72
CA LYS A 123 -27.28 16.58 -40.96
C LYS A 123 -28.54 17.19 -40.35
N PRO A 124 -29.69 17.33 -41.06
CA PRO A 124 -30.89 17.91 -40.47
C PRO A 124 -31.41 17.14 -39.24
N TRP A 125 -31.22 15.81 -39.22
CA TRP A 125 -31.65 14.98 -38.08
C TRP A 125 -30.68 15.08 -36.91
N VAL A 126 -29.38 15.15 -37.19
CA VAL A 126 -28.34 15.29 -36.16
C VAL A 126 -28.39 16.68 -35.53
N ASP A 127 -28.53 17.74 -36.34
CA ASP A 127 -28.66 19.12 -35.85
C ASP A 127 -29.89 19.25 -34.94
N LEU A 128 -31.04 18.71 -35.36
CA LEU A 128 -32.26 18.73 -34.56
C LEU A 128 -32.09 18.03 -33.20
N LEU A 129 -31.36 16.92 -33.14
CA LEU A 129 -31.03 16.26 -31.88
C LEU A 129 -30.16 17.15 -30.98
N ILE A 130 -29.17 17.84 -31.56
CA ILE A 130 -28.26 18.73 -30.85
C ILE A 130 -29.02 19.96 -30.31
N GLU A 131 -29.85 20.59 -31.14
CA GLU A 131 -30.69 21.74 -30.78
C GLU A 131 -31.64 21.41 -29.62
N LEU A 132 -32.20 20.19 -29.61
CA LEU A 132 -33.07 19.70 -28.54
C LEU A 132 -32.30 19.16 -27.32
N GLY A 133 -30.97 19.25 -27.30
CA GLY A 133 -30.14 18.78 -26.20
C GLY A 133 -30.10 17.26 -26.04
N ALA A 134 -30.52 16.49 -27.04
CA ALA A 134 -30.44 15.04 -27.04
C ALA A 134 -29.00 14.58 -27.34
N PRO A 135 -28.35 13.79 -26.46
CA PRO A 135 -26.96 13.40 -26.68
C PRO A 135 -26.81 12.48 -27.90
N VAL A 136 -26.09 12.92 -28.94
CA VAL A 136 -25.78 12.10 -30.12
C VAL A 136 -24.60 11.17 -29.83
N ALA A 137 -24.85 9.87 -29.81
CA ALA A 137 -23.85 8.84 -29.55
C ALA A 137 -22.91 8.62 -30.73
N GLY A 138 -23.42 8.77 -31.94
CA GLY A 138 -22.72 8.53 -33.19
C GLY A 138 -23.71 8.30 -34.33
N VAL A 139 -23.18 8.42 -35.55
CA VAL A 139 -23.84 8.04 -36.80
C VAL A 139 -23.16 6.78 -37.31
N TYR A 140 -23.90 5.71 -37.50
CA TYR A 140 -23.40 4.36 -37.76
C TYR A 140 -23.92 3.90 -39.12
N SER A 141 -23.18 3.03 -39.81
CA SER A 141 -23.59 2.43 -41.09
C SER A 141 -24.02 0.98 -40.88
N ALA A 142 -25.14 0.59 -41.46
CA ALA A 142 -25.61 -0.79 -41.48
C ALA A 142 -24.61 -1.74 -42.17
N PRO A 143 -23.99 -1.39 -43.31
CA PRO A 143 -22.84 -2.13 -43.85
C PRO A 143 -21.69 -2.35 -42.87
N LEU A 144 -21.33 -1.34 -42.08
CA LEU A 144 -20.26 -1.50 -41.09
C LEU A 144 -20.69 -2.39 -39.91
N LEU A 145 -21.97 -2.32 -39.53
CA LEU A 145 -22.56 -3.13 -38.48
C LEU A 145 -22.71 -4.60 -38.90
N SER A 146 -22.93 -4.87 -40.19
CA SER A 146 -23.08 -6.23 -40.72
C SER A 146 -21.79 -7.06 -40.60
N ALA A 147 -20.63 -6.43 -40.43
CA ALA A 147 -19.39 -7.11 -40.06
C ALA A 147 -19.50 -7.86 -38.71
N GLU A 148 -20.25 -7.33 -37.75
CA GLU A 148 -20.52 -8.05 -36.49
C GLU A 148 -21.51 -9.19 -36.71
N LEU A 149 -22.48 -9.02 -37.62
CA LEU A 149 -23.42 -10.06 -37.98
C LEU A 149 -22.73 -11.29 -38.60
N LEU A 150 -21.71 -11.10 -39.45
CA LEU A 150 -20.89 -12.21 -39.97
C LEU A 150 -20.27 -13.06 -38.85
N LYS A 151 -19.73 -12.40 -37.81
CA LYS A 151 -19.12 -13.08 -36.65
C LYS A 151 -20.15 -13.85 -35.86
N VAL A 152 -21.32 -13.25 -35.61
CA VAL A 152 -22.45 -13.91 -34.92
C VAL A 152 -22.90 -15.15 -35.70
N LEU A 153 -22.99 -15.03 -37.02
CA LEU A 153 -23.37 -16.14 -37.90
C LEU A 153 -22.26 -17.19 -38.06
N ARG A 154 -21.03 -16.89 -37.60
CA ARG A 154 -19.83 -17.73 -37.75
C ARG A 154 -19.49 -18.01 -39.21
N ILE A 155 -19.71 -17.01 -40.07
CA ILE A 155 -19.32 -17.08 -41.48
C ILE A 155 -17.81 -16.83 -41.56
N THR A 156 -17.06 -17.83 -42.00
CA THR A 156 -15.59 -17.82 -42.08
C THR A 156 -15.05 -17.85 -43.51
N ALA A 157 -15.93 -17.75 -44.52
CA ALA A 157 -15.53 -17.69 -45.92
C ALA A 157 -14.55 -16.53 -46.15
N GLU A 158 -13.49 -16.77 -46.91
CA GLU A 158 -12.52 -15.74 -47.25
C GLU A 158 -13.17 -14.61 -48.05
N HIS A 159 -13.99 -14.96 -49.03
CA HIS A 159 -14.83 -14.06 -49.81
C HIS A 159 -16.28 -14.33 -49.43
N ALA A 160 -16.90 -13.37 -48.74
CA ALA A 160 -18.29 -13.47 -48.32
C ALA A 160 -19.10 -12.28 -48.83
N LEU A 161 -20.24 -12.54 -49.45
CA LEU A 161 -21.26 -11.56 -49.77
C LEU A 161 -22.45 -11.80 -48.84
N LEU A 162 -22.68 -10.87 -47.91
CA LEU A 162 -23.90 -10.88 -47.13
C LEU A 162 -24.97 -10.11 -47.90
N VAL A 163 -26.13 -10.73 -48.03
CA VAL A 163 -27.31 -10.13 -48.65
C VAL A 163 -28.42 -10.04 -47.63
N SER A 164 -28.98 -8.86 -47.43
CA SER A 164 -30.10 -8.60 -46.52
C SER A 164 -31.11 -7.65 -47.16
N VAL A 165 -32.35 -7.73 -46.69
CA VAL A 165 -33.43 -6.84 -47.12
C VAL A 165 -33.91 -6.04 -45.92
N GLU A 166 -33.94 -4.73 -46.04
CA GLU A 166 -34.36 -3.82 -44.98
C GLU A 166 -35.59 -3.05 -45.42
N THR A 167 -36.67 -3.13 -44.65
CA THR A 167 -37.92 -2.45 -44.97
C THR A 167 -37.72 -0.93 -44.99
N GLY A 168 -38.12 -0.31 -46.10
CA GLY A 168 -37.93 1.12 -46.35
C GLY A 168 -36.50 1.51 -46.75
N GLY A 169 -35.55 0.57 -46.80
CA GLY A 169 -34.20 0.75 -47.33
C GLY A 169 -34.07 0.13 -48.72
N GLY A 170 -33.81 -1.18 -48.77
CA GLY A 170 -33.65 -1.92 -50.02
C GLY A 170 -33.01 -3.29 -49.83
N LEU A 171 -32.37 -3.79 -50.88
CA LEU A 171 -31.55 -4.98 -50.87
C LEU A 171 -30.09 -4.58 -50.68
N ARG A 172 -29.55 -4.82 -49.49
CA ARG A 172 -28.16 -4.56 -49.14
C ARG A 172 -27.30 -5.75 -49.51
N GLN A 173 -26.22 -5.47 -50.24
CA GLN A 173 -25.18 -6.44 -50.59
C GLN A 173 -23.84 -5.93 -50.06
N SER A 174 -23.32 -6.56 -49.01
CA SER A 174 -22.04 -6.19 -48.38
C SER A 174 -21.00 -7.27 -48.61
N TYR A 175 -19.89 -6.92 -49.25
CA TYR A 175 -18.81 -7.85 -49.55
C TYR A 175 -17.66 -7.71 -48.55
N PHE A 176 -17.20 -8.86 -48.07
CA PHE A 176 -16.16 -9.02 -47.09
C PHE A 176 -15.04 -9.87 -47.64
N ASN A 177 -13.81 -9.43 -47.39
CA ASN A 177 -12.62 -10.23 -47.56
C ASN A 177 -11.95 -10.45 -46.20
N ARG A 178 -11.83 -11.72 -45.80
CA ARG A 178 -11.29 -12.15 -44.49
C ARG A 178 -11.96 -11.44 -43.31
N GLY A 179 -13.30 -11.31 -43.39
CA GLY A 179 -14.12 -10.62 -42.38
C GLY A 179 -14.05 -9.10 -42.39
N GLY A 180 -13.18 -8.49 -43.20
CA GLY A 180 -13.14 -7.04 -43.39
C GLY A 180 -14.01 -6.61 -44.57
N ILE A 181 -14.96 -5.70 -44.34
CA ILE A 181 -15.81 -5.14 -45.40
C ILE A 181 -14.97 -4.39 -46.43
N LYS A 182 -15.25 -4.59 -47.73
CA LYS A 182 -14.51 -3.98 -48.84
C LYS A 182 -15.37 -3.04 -49.67
N PHE A 183 -16.61 -3.42 -49.92
CA PHE A 183 -17.62 -2.53 -50.51
C PHE A 183 -19.00 -2.95 -50.01
N SER A 184 -19.96 -2.05 -50.16
CA SER A 184 -21.37 -2.38 -50.02
C SER A 184 -22.18 -1.64 -51.09
N ARG A 185 -23.25 -2.27 -51.57
CA ARG A 185 -24.22 -1.69 -52.49
C ARG A 185 -25.62 -1.80 -51.89
N LEU A 186 -26.40 -0.73 -52.01
CA LEU A 186 -27.84 -0.76 -51.80
C LEU A 186 -28.53 -0.70 -53.14
N THR A 187 -29.37 -1.69 -53.43
CA THR A 187 -30.33 -1.57 -54.52
C THR A 187 -31.69 -1.25 -53.88
N PRO A 188 -32.28 -0.08 -54.16
CA PRO A 188 -33.62 0.23 -53.68
C PRO A 188 -34.61 -0.86 -54.10
N VAL A 189 -35.38 -1.35 -53.14
CA VAL A 189 -36.46 -2.30 -53.38
C VAL A 189 -37.74 -1.49 -53.41
N SER A 190 -38.32 -1.30 -54.60
CA SER A 190 -39.73 -0.92 -54.73
C SER A 190 -40.61 -2.05 -54.17
N GLU A 191 -41.93 -1.91 -54.06
CA GLU A 191 -42.81 -2.95 -53.51
C GLU A 191 -42.76 -4.27 -54.32
N ILE A 192 -41.71 -5.07 -54.12
CA ILE A 192 -41.51 -6.37 -54.76
C ILE A 192 -42.31 -7.38 -53.95
N GLY A 193 -43.21 -8.09 -54.61
CA GLY A 193 -43.99 -9.15 -53.98
C GLY A 193 -43.09 -10.25 -53.44
N ARG A 194 -43.50 -10.90 -52.35
CA ARG A 194 -42.74 -12.01 -51.72
C ARG A 194 -42.35 -13.12 -52.71
N ALA A 195 -43.18 -13.35 -53.75
CA ALA A 195 -42.93 -14.35 -54.78
C ALA A 195 -41.81 -13.96 -55.77
N GLU A 196 -41.60 -12.67 -56.01
CA GLU A 196 -40.60 -12.15 -56.96
C GLU A 196 -39.24 -11.88 -56.30
N LEU A 197 -39.22 -11.84 -54.97
CA LEU A 197 -38.02 -11.55 -54.19
C LEU A 197 -36.84 -12.50 -54.50
N PRO A 198 -37.01 -13.83 -54.63
CA PRO A 198 -35.90 -14.74 -54.96
C PRO A 198 -35.19 -14.40 -56.28
N ASP A 199 -35.96 -14.14 -57.35
CA ASP A 199 -35.42 -13.83 -58.67
C ASP A 199 -34.73 -12.47 -58.69
N PHE A 200 -35.32 -11.48 -58.02
CA PHE A 200 -34.69 -10.17 -57.84
C PHE A 200 -33.34 -10.26 -57.10
N ILE A 201 -33.26 -11.05 -56.03
CA ILE A 201 -32.00 -11.28 -55.32
C ILE A 201 -30.98 -11.94 -56.24
N ALA A 202 -31.38 -12.94 -57.03
CA ALA A 202 -30.51 -13.64 -57.96
C ALA A 202 -29.92 -12.72 -59.03
N ASP A 203 -30.73 -11.84 -59.61
CA ASP A 203 -30.31 -10.85 -60.59
C ASP A 203 -29.32 -9.86 -59.99
N GLU A 204 -29.62 -9.34 -58.80
CA GLU A 204 -28.77 -8.38 -58.10
C GLU A 204 -27.44 -9.00 -57.65
N VAL A 205 -27.44 -10.26 -57.21
CA VAL A 205 -26.21 -11.02 -56.92
C VAL A 205 -25.39 -11.24 -58.18
N SER A 206 -26.02 -11.53 -59.31
CA SER A 206 -25.33 -11.72 -60.60
C SER A 206 -24.62 -10.45 -61.06
N LYS A 207 -25.28 -9.28 -60.92
CA LYS A 207 -24.66 -7.96 -61.19
C LYS A 207 -23.48 -7.68 -60.26
N THR A 208 -23.63 -8.01 -58.98
CA THR A 208 -22.56 -7.85 -57.99
C THR A 208 -21.37 -8.76 -58.30
N TRP A 209 -21.61 -10.00 -58.70
CA TRP A 209 -20.56 -10.92 -59.13
C TRP A 209 -19.79 -10.37 -60.33
N GLN A 210 -20.48 -9.88 -61.37
CA GLN A 210 -19.83 -9.29 -62.55
C GLN A 210 -18.94 -8.10 -62.17
N TYR A 211 -19.40 -7.24 -61.27
CA TYR A 211 -18.59 -6.14 -60.75
C TYR A 211 -17.36 -6.65 -60.00
N LEU A 212 -17.53 -7.61 -59.11
CA LEU A 212 -16.46 -8.20 -58.31
C LEU A 212 -15.40 -8.91 -59.16
N ASP A 213 -15.82 -9.63 -60.20
CA ASP A 213 -14.96 -10.29 -61.17
C ASP A 213 -14.16 -9.25 -61.98
N SER A 214 -14.79 -8.12 -62.34
CA SER A 214 -14.10 -7.02 -63.03
C SER A 214 -12.98 -6.37 -62.21
N LEU A 215 -13.09 -6.40 -60.87
CA LEU A 215 -12.06 -5.90 -59.95
C LEU A 215 -10.86 -6.85 -59.79
N ARG A 216 -10.91 -8.05 -60.40
CA ARG A 216 -9.86 -9.08 -60.29
C ARG A 216 -9.53 -9.48 -58.85
N TYR A 217 -10.52 -9.43 -57.96
CA TYR A 217 -10.39 -9.89 -56.57
C TYR A 217 -10.40 -11.41 -56.42
N PHE A 218 -10.75 -12.14 -57.47
CA PHE A 218 -10.90 -13.59 -57.47
C PHE A 218 -9.87 -14.22 -58.41
N THR A 219 -9.17 -15.23 -57.93
CA THR A 219 -8.47 -16.18 -58.81
C THR A 219 -9.47 -17.19 -59.38
N ARG A 220 -9.12 -17.90 -60.47
CA ARG A 220 -10.02 -18.88 -61.09
C ARG A 220 -10.47 -20.02 -60.16
N ALA A 221 -9.74 -20.25 -59.06
CA ALA A 221 -10.04 -21.29 -58.08
C ALA A 221 -10.85 -20.78 -56.88
N GLU A 222 -10.97 -19.46 -56.71
CA GLU A 222 -11.69 -18.87 -55.58
C GLU A 222 -13.18 -18.79 -55.85
N ALA A 223 -13.97 -19.05 -54.81
CA ALA A 223 -15.42 -19.00 -54.83
C ALA A 223 -15.93 -17.89 -53.92
N LEU A 224 -17.05 -17.28 -54.28
CA LEU A 224 -17.76 -16.31 -53.45
C LEU A 224 -18.85 -17.01 -52.66
N GLY A 225 -18.74 -17.00 -51.32
CA GLY A 225 -19.83 -17.39 -50.43
C GLY A 225 -20.90 -16.31 -50.40
N VAL A 226 -22.06 -16.57 -51.00
CA VAL A 226 -23.24 -15.70 -50.93
C VAL A 226 -24.12 -16.19 -49.79
N PHE A 227 -24.39 -15.32 -48.82
CA PHE A 227 -25.15 -15.61 -47.61
C PHE A 227 -26.35 -14.67 -47.54
N ILE A 228 -27.53 -15.20 -47.84
CA ILE A 228 -28.77 -14.42 -47.92
C ILE A 228 -29.53 -14.59 -46.62
N LEU A 229 -29.64 -13.50 -45.85
CA LEU A 229 -30.39 -13.47 -44.61
C LEU A 229 -31.88 -13.40 -44.92
N ALA A 230 -32.60 -14.49 -44.65
CA ALA A 230 -34.01 -14.60 -44.97
C ALA A 230 -34.78 -15.46 -43.96
N HIS A 231 -36.09 -15.27 -43.92
CA HIS A 231 -37.01 -16.12 -43.18
C HIS A 231 -36.94 -17.57 -43.68
N PRO A 232 -36.98 -18.59 -42.80
CA PRO A 232 -36.92 -20.00 -43.22
C PRO A 232 -37.94 -20.39 -44.30
N ALA A 233 -39.11 -19.75 -44.30
CA ALA A 233 -40.15 -19.97 -45.30
C ALA A 233 -39.74 -19.57 -46.73
N ASP A 234 -38.78 -18.65 -46.89
CA ASP A 234 -38.34 -18.14 -48.19
C ASP A 234 -37.10 -18.89 -48.73
N HIS A 235 -36.48 -19.76 -47.91
CA HIS A 235 -35.20 -20.43 -48.24
C HIS A 235 -35.28 -21.28 -49.50
N ALA A 236 -36.36 -22.05 -49.67
CA ALA A 236 -36.52 -22.92 -50.83
C ALA A 236 -36.60 -22.14 -52.14
N GLY A 237 -37.37 -21.04 -52.15
CA GLY A 237 -37.47 -20.15 -53.32
C GLY A 237 -36.14 -19.48 -53.64
N ILE A 238 -35.46 -18.93 -52.63
CA ILE A 238 -34.13 -18.32 -52.78
C ILE A 238 -33.13 -19.31 -53.38
N LEU A 239 -33.03 -20.52 -52.82
CA LEU A 239 -32.09 -21.53 -53.32
C LEU A 239 -32.43 -22.02 -54.73
N ALA A 240 -33.72 -22.06 -55.10
CA ALA A 240 -34.17 -22.44 -56.43
C ALA A 240 -33.80 -21.39 -57.50
N SER A 241 -33.84 -20.10 -57.16
CA SER A 241 -33.46 -18.99 -58.05
C SER A 241 -31.94 -18.77 -58.13
N ARG A 242 -31.11 -19.71 -57.67
CA ARG A 242 -29.64 -19.57 -57.70
C ARG A 242 -29.13 -19.24 -59.12
N PRO A 243 -28.31 -18.19 -59.30
CA PRO A 243 -27.69 -17.90 -60.59
C PRO A 243 -26.84 -19.06 -61.12
N PRO A 244 -26.81 -19.33 -62.44
CA PRO A 244 -26.04 -20.41 -63.05
C PRO A 244 -24.53 -20.07 -63.14
N ILE A 245 -23.93 -19.68 -62.02
CA ILE A 245 -22.52 -19.25 -61.91
C ILE A 245 -21.80 -20.22 -60.96
N THR A 246 -20.79 -20.91 -61.48
CA THR A 246 -20.13 -22.03 -60.77
C THR A 246 -19.37 -21.57 -59.52
N GLN A 247 -18.77 -20.37 -59.58
CA GLN A 247 -17.98 -19.80 -58.48
C GLN A 247 -18.84 -19.27 -57.31
N LEU A 248 -20.16 -19.19 -57.47
CA LEU A 248 -21.05 -18.73 -56.40
C LEU A 248 -21.47 -19.89 -55.51
N GLN A 249 -21.05 -19.87 -54.25
CA GLN A 249 -21.59 -20.74 -53.20
C GLN A 249 -22.81 -20.05 -52.59
N TYR A 250 -24.00 -20.40 -53.06
CA TYR A 250 -25.26 -19.72 -52.72
C TYR A 250 -25.92 -20.35 -51.49
N ASN A 251 -26.06 -19.59 -50.41
CA ASN A 251 -26.55 -20.08 -49.12
C ASN A 251 -27.68 -19.21 -48.59
N ALA A 252 -28.79 -19.83 -48.18
CA ALA A 252 -29.84 -19.18 -47.41
C ALA A 252 -29.54 -19.31 -45.90
N VAL A 253 -29.53 -18.18 -45.19
CA VAL A 253 -29.25 -18.11 -43.75
C VAL A 253 -30.52 -17.67 -43.03
N SER A 254 -30.91 -18.43 -42.01
CA SER A 254 -32.10 -18.14 -41.20
C SER A 254 -31.96 -16.84 -40.42
N ILE A 255 -32.83 -15.88 -40.70
CA ILE A 255 -32.93 -14.63 -39.93
C ILE A 255 -33.36 -14.89 -38.47
N ARG A 256 -34.16 -15.93 -38.23
CA ARG A 256 -34.54 -16.37 -36.88
C ARG A 256 -33.35 -16.92 -36.10
N ASP A 257 -32.44 -17.63 -36.78
CA ASP A 257 -31.22 -18.11 -36.14
C ASP A 257 -30.29 -16.95 -35.79
N ALA A 258 -30.19 -15.95 -36.68
CA ALA A 258 -29.49 -14.71 -36.39
C ALA A 258 -30.09 -14.01 -35.16
N ALA A 259 -31.42 -13.85 -35.12
CA ALA A 259 -32.17 -13.26 -34.01
C ALA A 259 -31.87 -13.98 -32.68
N ARG A 260 -31.97 -15.32 -32.65
CA ARG A 260 -31.68 -16.12 -31.46
C ARG A 260 -30.24 -15.95 -30.98
N ARG A 261 -29.26 -15.95 -31.89
CA ARG A 261 -27.84 -15.78 -31.54
C ARG A 261 -27.53 -14.39 -31.00
N ILE A 262 -28.23 -13.36 -31.46
CA ILE A 262 -28.11 -12.01 -30.91
C ILE A 262 -29.03 -11.79 -29.71
N GLY A 263 -29.84 -12.76 -29.28
CA GLY A 263 -30.77 -12.62 -28.15
C GLY A 263 -31.94 -11.66 -28.41
N LEU A 264 -32.36 -11.53 -29.68
CA LEU A 264 -33.63 -10.93 -30.08
C LEU A 264 -34.75 -11.97 -29.92
N GLU A 265 -35.92 -11.54 -29.46
CA GLU A 265 -37.10 -12.42 -29.35
C GLU A 265 -37.48 -12.96 -30.75
N ASP A 266 -37.80 -14.25 -30.84
CA ASP A 266 -38.05 -14.94 -32.11
C ASP A 266 -39.48 -14.68 -32.62
N ASN A 267 -39.76 -13.43 -32.98
CA ASN A 267 -41.06 -12.97 -33.47
C ASN A 267 -41.01 -12.43 -34.92
N LEU A 268 -39.92 -12.73 -35.65
CA LEU A 268 -39.77 -12.30 -37.04
C LEU A 268 -40.65 -13.16 -37.96
N THR A 269 -41.56 -12.49 -38.68
CA THR A 269 -42.57 -13.10 -39.56
C THR A 269 -42.14 -13.12 -41.03
N ASP A 270 -41.16 -12.31 -41.40
CA ASP A 270 -40.69 -12.11 -42.76
C ASP A 270 -39.15 -12.02 -42.80
N SER A 271 -38.63 -11.68 -43.98
CA SER A 271 -37.20 -11.57 -44.26
C SER A 271 -36.62 -10.18 -43.96
N ASP A 272 -37.34 -9.29 -43.24
CA ASP A 272 -36.85 -7.95 -42.89
C ASP A 272 -35.71 -8.01 -41.87
N ALA A 273 -34.54 -7.55 -42.27
CA ALA A 273 -33.33 -7.48 -41.45
C ALA A 273 -33.27 -6.24 -40.55
N THR A 274 -34.18 -5.28 -40.70
CA THR A 274 -34.20 -4.03 -39.91
C THR A 274 -34.14 -4.31 -38.39
N PRO A 275 -34.94 -5.23 -37.81
CA PRO A 275 -34.89 -5.53 -36.38
C PRO A 275 -33.54 -6.11 -35.92
N ILE A 276 -32.86 -6.89 -36.78
CA ILE A 276 -31.53 -7.47 -36.48
C ILE A 276 -30.51 -6.35 -36.29
N PHE A 277 -30.45 -5.40 -37.23
CA PHE A 277 -29.51 -4.30 -37.18
C PHE A 277 -29.78 -3.33 -36.02
N ILE A 278 -31.04 -3.01 -35.76
CA ILE A 278 -31.44 -2.20 -34.61
C ILE A 278 -31.04 -2.89 -33.30
N HIS A 279 -31.30 -4.19 -33.17
CA HIS A 279 -30.95 -4.95 -31.98
C HIS A 279 -29.43 -4.99 -31.76
N LEU A 280 -28.65 -5.23 -32.82
CA LEU A 280 -27.19 -5.21 -32.77
C LEU A 280 -26.66 -3.85 -32.28
N LEU A 281 -27.16 -2.75 -32.84
CA LEU A 281 -26.79 -1.40 -32.41
C LEU A 281 -27.17 -1.14 -30.94
N GLY A 282 -28.37 -1.59 -30.55
CA GLY A 282 -28.88 -1.48 -29.18
C GLY A 282 -28.02 -2.22 -28.15
N LYS A 283 -27.49 -3.40 -28.51
CA LYS A 283 -26.58 -4.18 -27.66
C LYS A 283 -25.19 -3.55 -27.57
N GLY A 284 -24.59 -3.20 -28.69
CA GLY A 284 -23.22 -2.70 -28.73
C GLY A 284 -22.92 -2.00 -30.05
N PRO A 285 -22.86 -0.65 -30.07
CA PRO A 285 -22.49 0.07 -31.28
C PRO A 285 -21.04 -0.25 -31.69
N PRO A 286 -20.74 -0.30 -33.00
CA PRO A 286 -19.39 -0.51 -33.48
C PRO A 286 -18.51 0.70 -33.14
N ARG A 287 -17.20 0.51 -33.11
CA ARG A 287 -16.26 1.60 -32.83
C ARG A 287 -16.19 2.65 -33.94
N GLY A 288 -16.38 2.21 -35.19
CA GLY A 288 -16.40 3.08 -36.37
C GLY A 288 -17.75 3.77 -36.51
N GLN A 289 -17.74 5.09 -36.61
CA GLN A 289 -18.92 5.94 -36.72
C GLN A 289 -18.56 7.25 -37.44
N PHE A 290 -19.53 7.89 -38.09
CA PHE A 290 -19.36 9.06 -38.95
C PHE A 290 -19.55 10.41 -38.26
N ALA A 291 -20.21 10.46 -37.09
CA ALA A 291 -20.47 11.72 -36.41
C ALA A 291 -19.16 12.41 -36.04
N THR A 292 -19.15 13.72 -36.19
CA THR A 292 -18.00 14.55 -35.89
C THR A 292 -17.76 14.66 -34.39
N HIS A 293 -16.57 15.17 -34.04
CA HIS A 293 -16.26 15.44 -32.63
C HIS A 293 -17.21 16.47 -32.01
N GLU A 294 -17.68 17.44 -32.79
CA GLU A 294 -18.62 18.47 -32.36
C GLU A 294 -20.01 17.88 -32.09
N GLU A 295 -20.54 17.09 -33.03
CA GLU A 295 -21.86 16.45 -32.88
C GLU A 295 -21.92 15.50 -31.67
N THR A 296 -20.82 14.82 -31.35
CA THR A 296 -20.74 13.89 -30.21
C THR A 296 -20.41 14.56 -28.87
N HIS A 297 -20.29 15.89 -28.81
CA HIS A 297 -19.97 16.63 -27.59
C HIS A 297 -21.00 16.39 -26.47
N GLY A 298 -22.29 16.47 -26.80
CA GLY A 298 -23.37 16.23 -25.83
C GLY A 298 -23.30 14.85 -25.18
N MET A 299 -22.88 13.82 -25.94
CA MET A 299 -22.66 12.47 -25.41
C MET A 299 -21.48 12.42 -24.42
N ARG A 300 -20.38 13.13 -24.68
CA ARG A 300 -19.24 13.18 -23.75
C ARG A 300 -19.66 13.85 -22.44
N VAL A 301 -20.36 14.98 -22.50
CA VAL A 301 -20.91 15.66 -21.31
C VAL A 301 -21.85 14.73 -20.54
N TRP A 302 -22.75 14.03 -21.24
CA TRP A 302 -23.66 13.07 -20.63
C TRP A 302 -22.90 11.95 -19.90
N LYS A 303 -21.88 11.35 -20.53
CA LYS A 303 -21.05 10.31 -19.92
C LYS A 303 -20.31 10.82 -18.69
N SER A 304 -19.71 12.01 -18.76
CA SER A 304 -19.01 12.63 -17.62
C SER A 304 -19.96 12.89 -16.45
N ARG A 305 -21.15 13.42 -16.72
CA ARG A 305 -22.16 13.66 -15.69
C ARG A 305 -22.62 12.36 -15.02
N THR A 306 -22.92 11.33 -15.81
CA THR A 306 -23.30 10.02 -15.28
C THR A 306 -22.17 9.37 -14.48
N GLY A 307 -20.92 9.50 -14.94
CA GLY A 307 -19.74 9.04 -14.20
C GLY A 307 -19.57 9.75 -12.86
N LEU A 308 -19.77 11.07 -12.82
CA LEU A 308 -19.70 11.85 -11.59
C LEU A 308 -20.77 11.42 -10.59
N TYR A 309 -22.02 11.23 -11.04
CA TYR A 309 -23.08 10.72 -10.15
C TYR A 309 -22.75 9.33 -9.58
N ALA A 310 -22.19 8.43 -10.39
CA ALA A 310 -21.76 7.11 -9.92
C ALA A 310 -20.62 7.21 -8.89
N ALA A 311 -19.62 8.07 -9.13
CA ALA A 311 -18.52 8.31 -8.20
C ALA A 311 -19.02 8.89 -6.86
N SER A 312 -19.93 9.88 -6.90
CA SER A 312 -20.54 10.45 -5.70
C SER A 312 -21.33 9.40 -4.90
N ALA A 313 -22.10 8.55 -5.58
CA ALA A 313 -22.84 7.47 -4.92
C ALA A 313 -21.89 6.47 -4.24
N LEU A 314 -20.79 6.10 -4.89
CA LEU A 314 -19.77 5.23 -4.30
C LEU A 314 -19.09 5.86 -3.07
N LEU A 315 -18.80 7.16 -3.13
CA LEU A 315 -18.24 7.90 -1.99
C LEU A 315 -19.22 7.89 -0.81
N VAL A 316 -20.51 8.19 -1.04
CA VAL A 316 -21.53 8.15 0.01
C VAL A 316 -21.65 6.75 0.62
N LEU A 317 -21.74 5.71 -0.21
CA LEU A 317 -21.81 4.32 0.27
C LEU A 317 -20.57 3.94 1.09
N SER A 318 -19.39 4.38 0.67
CA SER A 318 -18.13 4.12 1.39
C SER A 318 -18.11 4.84 2.74
N SER A 319 -18.54 6.10 2.78
CA SER A 319 -18.63 6.88 4.03
C SER A 319 -19.66 6.29 5.00
N VAL A 320 -20.81 5.82 4.50
CA VAL A 320 -21.84 5.15 5.32
C VAL A 320 -21.31 3.82 5.88
N ALA A 321 -20.67 3.01 5.04
CA ALA A 321 -20.07 1.75 5.48
C ALA A 321 -18.95 1.97 6.51
N TRP A 322 -18.09 2.97 6.29
CA TRP A 322 -17.03 3.34 7.22
C TRP A 322 -17.59 3.83 8.55
N SER A 323 -18.59 4.72 8.51
CA SER A 323 -19.27 5.22 9.71
C SER A 323 -19.88 4.07 10.52
N GLY A 324 -20.60 3.16 9.85
CA GLY A 324 -21.16 1.96 10.49
C GLY A 324 -20.10 1.06 11.13
N PHE A 325 -18.97 0.84 10.44
CA PHE A 325 -17.85 0.08 10.99
C PHE A 325 -17.25 0.75 12.24
N THR A 326 -17.05 2.07 12.19
CA THR A 326 -16.51 2.82 13.33
C THR A 326 -17.45 2.84 14.54
N ALA A 327 -18.76 2.96 14.31
CA ALA A 327 -19.76 2.90 15.37
C ALA A 327 -19.81 1.51 16.02
N TYR A 328 -19.78 0.44 15.22
CA TYR A 328 -19.70 -0.93 15.73
C TYR A 328 -18.43 -1.16 16.56
N ARG A 329 -17.28 -0.68 16.06
CA ARG A 329 -16.01 -0.76 16.78
C ARG A 329 -16.09 0.00 18.11
N SER A 330 -16.64 1.21 18.13
CA SER A 330 -16.82 2.00 19.35
C SER A 330 -17.65 1.25 20.40
N ALA A 331 -18.80 0.71 19.99
CA ALA A 331 -19.66 -0.06 20.88
C ALA A 331 -18.97 -1.33 21.41
N SER A 332 -18.10 -1.96 20.61
CA SER A 332 -17.30 -3.10 21.06
C SER A 332 -16.21 -2.71 22.05
N LEU A 333 -15.58 -1.54 21.87
CA LEU A 333 -14.58 -1.01 22.81
C LEU A 333 -15.22 -0.62 24.13
N GLU A 334 -16.41 0.01 24.14
CA GLU A 334 -17.14 0.34 25.37
C GLU A 334 -17.40 -0.92 26.21
N ARG A 335 -17.84 -2.01 25.58
CA ARG A 335 -17.98 -3.31 26.27
C ARG A 335 -16.67 -3.84 26.85
N GLN A 336 -15.55 -3.66 26.14
CA GLN A 336 -14.22 -4.06 26.63
C GLN A 336 -13.77 -3.17 27.80
N ILE A 337 -14.02 -1.87 27.74
CA ILE A 337 -13.71 -0.92 28.82
C ILE A 337 -14.51 -1.29 30.06
N GLU A 338 -15.82 -1.52 29.96
CA GLU A 338 -16.66 -1.97 31.08
C GLU A 338 -16.15 -3.28 31.71
N HIS A 339 -15.73 -4.23 30.87
CA HIS A 339 -15.15 -5.49 31.34
C HIS A 339 -13.80 -5.28 32.05
N ILE A 340 -12.93 -4.41 31.53
CA ILE A 340 -11.64 -4.09 32.17
C ILE A 340 -11.86 -3.33 33.48
N GLU A 341 -12.80 -2.38 33.53
CA GLU A 341 -13.12 -1.64 34.76
C GLU A 341 -13.67 -2.55 35.84
N THR A 342 -14.55 -3.50 35.49
CA THR A 342 -15.07 -4.48 36.45
C THR A 342 -13.95 -5.38 36.97
N GLN A 343 -13.05 -5.86 36.12
CA GLN A 343 -11.87 -6.62 36.53
C GLN A 343 -10.92 -5.80 37.43
N ALA A 344 -10.67 -4.53 37.09
CA ALA A 344 -9.82 -3.65 37.88
C ALA A 344 -10.42 -3.39 39.27
N LYS A 345 -11.75 -3.20 39.37
CA LYS A 345 -12.45 -3.07 40.65
C LYS A 345 -12.31 -4.33 41.50
N VAL A 346 -12.50 -5.51 40.91
CA VAL A 346 -12.33 -6.80 41.63
C VAL A 346 -10.88 -6.98 42.09
N ALA A 347 -9.90 -6.73 41.22
CA ALA A 347 -8.48 -6.85 41.58
C ALA A 347 -8.08 -5.85 42.68
N ALA A 348 -8.58 -4.61 42.62
CA ALA A 348 -8.35 -3.61 43.67
C ALA A 348 -8.98 -4.04 45.01
N GLN A 349 -10.19 -4.60 45.00
CA GLN A 349 -10.83 -5.14 46.20
C GLN A 349 -10.05 -6.32 46.79
N GLN A 350 -9.60 -7.26 45.94
CA GLN A 350 -8.76 -8.38 46.36
C GLN A 350 -7.42 -7.91 46.93
N HIS A 351 -6.79 -6.91 46.30
CA HIS A 351 -5.54 -6.34 46.78
C HIS A 351 -5.74 -5.66 48.15
N GLN A 352 -6.82 -4.88 48.32
CA GLN A 352 -7.15 -4.28 49.61
C GLN A 352 -7.47 -5.32 50.69
N ALA A 353 -8.18 -6.41 50.35
CA ALA A 353 -8.45 -7.50 51.27
C ALA A 353 -7.15 -8.21 51.70
N ALA A 354 -6.27 -8.54 50.74
CA ALA A 354 -4.97 -9.14 51.03
C ALA A 354 -4.08 -8.22 51.87
N VAL A 355 -4.06 -6.90 51.59
CA VAL A 355 -3.32 -5.92 52.41
C VAL A 355 -3.87 -5.84 53.84
N LYS A 356 -5.18 -6.00 54.06
CA LYS A 356 -5.78 -6.05 55.40
C LYS A 356 -5.48 -7.35 56.15
N GLU A 357 -5.31 -8.47 55.44
CA GLU A 357 -4.96 -9.77 56.02
C GLU A 357 -3.46 -9.92 56.32
N LEU A 358 -2.61 -9.05 55.75
CA LEU A 358 -1.20 -9.00 56.12
C LEU A 358 -1.08 -8.60 57.59
N PRO A 359 -0.27 -9.32 58.39
CA PRO A 359 -0.01 -8.93 59.77
C PRO A 359 0.58 -7.52 59.78
N SER A 360 0.03 -6.64 60.63
CA SER A 360 0.53 -5.28 60.81
C SER A 360 1.94 -5.34 61.42
N SER A 361 2.95 -5.46 60.55
CA SER A 361 4.35 -5.25 60.89
C SER A 361 4.48 -3.86 61.50
N SER A 362 4.98 -3.76 62.72
CA SER A 362 5.20 -2.51 63.45
C SER A 362 6.30 -1.62 62.85
N LEU A 363 6.82 -1.98 61.67
CA LEU A 363 7.92 -1.29 61.01
C LEU A 363 7.45 -0.74 59.66
N SER A 364 7.64 0.59 59.51
CA SER A 364 7.34 1.34 58.30
C SER A 364 8.16 0.83 57.10
N PRO A 365 7.57 0.69 55.90
CA PRO A 365 8.28 0.37 54.66
C PRO A 365 9.46 1.31 54.34
N ALA A 366 9.44 2.55 54.85
CA ALA A 366 10.57 3.47 54.71
C ALA A 366 11.79 2.99 55.52
N VAL A 367 11.57 2.53 56.76
CA VAL A 367 12.65 2.05 57.64
C VAL A 367 13.34 0.81 57.08
N MET A 368 12.58 -0.10 56.46
CA MET A 368 13.14 -1.27 55.80
C MET A 368 14.00 -0.89 54.58
N ARG A 369 13.55 0.07 53.76
CA ARG A 369 14.33 0.56 52.61
C ARG A 369 15.62 1.22 53.06
N ASP A 370 15.55 2.08 54.08
CA ASP A 370 16.70 2.83 54.59
C ASP A 370 17.73 1.91 55.26
N SER A 371 17.28 0.82 55.89
CA SER A 371 18.16 -0.19 56.46
C SER A 371 18.92 -0.97 55.39
N VAL A 372 18.27 -1.28 54.26
CA VAL A 372 18.88 -2.00 53.14
C VAL A 372 19.88 -1.10 52.40
N THR A 373 19.55 0.17 52.17
CA THR A 373 20.47 1.12 51.52
C THR A 373 21.70 1.41 52.38
N LEU A 374 21.54 1.51 53.71
CA LEU A 374 22.68 1.62 54.64
C LEU A 374 23.57 0.37 54.61
N TYR A 375 22.97 -0.82 54.61
CA TYR A 375 23.72 -2.08 54.55
C TYR A 375 24.54 -2.16 53.25
N ASP A 376 23.92 -1.89 52.09
CA ASP A 376 24.60 -1.90 50.80
C ASP A 376 25.77 -0.92 50.76
N ALA A 377 25.57 0.31 51.27
CA ALA A 377 26.60 1.34 51.32
C ALA A 377 27.81 0.94 52.19
N LEU A 378 27.59 0.25 53.32
CA LEU A 378 28.67 -0.21 54.19
C LEU A 378 29.46 -1.37 53.59
N THR A 379 28.78 -2.32 52.94
CA THR A 379 29.44 -3.47 52.31
C THR A 379 30.26 -3.11 51.07
N HIS A 380 29.83 -2.12 50.29
CA HIS A 380 30.50 -1.77 49.02
C HIS A 380 31.59 -0.70 49.16
N SER A 381 31.59 0.11 50.22
CA SER A 381 32.43 1.33 50.30
C SER A 381 33.48 1.33 51.41
N SER A 382 33.71 0.22 52.13
CA SER A 382 34.67 0.17 53.23
C SER A 382 36.09 -0.24 52.77
N PRO A 383 37.11 0.66 52.81
CA PRO A 383 38.47 0.34 52.39
C PRO A 383 39.18 -0.68 53.30
N SER A 384 39.90 -1.63 52.69
CA SER A 384 40.52 -2.78 53.37
C SER A 384 41.85 -2.47 54.10
N PRO A 385 42.12 -3.06 55.29
CA PRO A 385 43.41 -2.97 55.99
C PRO A 385 44.59 -3.61 55.27
N THR A 386 44.34 -4.43 54.23
CA THR A 386 45.34 -5.28 53.59
C THR A 386 46.56 -4.52 53.08
N ARG A 387 46.39 -3.34 52.47
CA ARG A 387 47.52 -2.57 51.92
C ARG A 387 48.49 -2.09 53.00
N THR A 388 47.97 -1.55 54.11
CA THR A 388 48.79 -1.12 55.25
C THR A 388 49.49 -2.31 55.91
N LEU A 389 48.77 -3.40 56.13
CA LEU A 389 49.32 -4.58 56.78
C LEU A 389 50.39 -5.24 55.91
N PHE A 390 50.18 -5.29 54.59
CA PHE A 390 51.18 -5.81 53.67
C PHE A 390 52.44 -4.93 53.62
N ALA A 391 52.29 -3.61 53.56
CA ALA A 391 53.43 -2.69 53.61
C ALA A 391 54.22 -2.80 54.94
N LEU A 392 53.51 -2.96 56.06
CA LEU A 392 54.13 -3.21 57.36
C LEU A 392 54.89 -4.55 57.36
N SER A 393 54.33 -5.61 56.78
CA SER A 393 54.98 -6.92 56.70
C SER A 393 56.28 -6.90 55.89
N GLN A 394 56.32 -6.17 54.77
CA GLN A 394 57.54 -6.01 53.97
C GLN A 394 58.66 -5.32 54.75
N VAL A 395 58.32 -4.33 55.58
CA VAL A 395 59.30 -3.66 56.42
C VAL A 395 59.81 -4.62 57.51
N LEU A 396 58.94 -5.41 58.12
CA LEU A 396 59.32 -6.35 59.17
C LEU A 396 60.23 -7.48 58.70
N GLU A 397 60.14 -7.92 57.44
CA GLU A 397 61.08 -8.91 56.88
C GLU A 397 62.55 -8.49 57.02
N GLY A 398 62.84 -7.18 57.01
CA GLY A 398 64.19 -6.64 57.19
C GLY A 398 64.68 -6.56 58.65
N PHE A 399 63.84 -6.87 59.62
CA PHE A 399 64.12 -6.75 61.06
C PHE A 399 63.72 -8.03 61.81
N PRO A 400 64.51 -9.12 61.70
CA PRO A 400 64.16 -10.42 62.26
C PRO A 400 64.07 -10.42 63.80
N ASP A 401 64.75 -9.47 64.45
CA ASP A 401 64.77 -9.35 65.91
C ASP A 401 63.55 -8.59 66.47
N ILE A 402 62.70 -8.01 65.62
CA ILE A 402 61.47 -7.30 66.02
C ILE A 402 60.26 -8.24 65.93
N ARG A 403 59.62 -8.53 67.07
CA ARG A 403 58.33 -9.24 67.12
C ARG A 403 57.18 -8.28 67.38
N ILE A 404 56.13 -8.36 66.55
CA ILE A 404 54.87 -7.63 66.78
C ILE A 404 54.06 -8.37 67.86
N ASP A 405 53.57 -7.61 68.84
CA ASP A 405 52.63 -8.08 69.84
C ASP A 405 51.18 -7.78 69.42
N GLN A 406 50.92 -6.56 68.91
CA GLN A 406 49.56 -6.13 68.55
C GLN A 406 49.54 -5.07 67.44
N ILE A 407 48.46 -5.08 66.64
CA ILE A 407 48.13 -4.01 65.67
C ILE A 407 46.70 -3.54 65.90
N ALA A 408 46.51 -2.25 66.21
CA ALA A 408 45.20 -1.61 66.28
C ALA A 408 44.98 -0.73 65.05
N TRP A 409 43.80 -0.82 64.43
CA TRP A 409 43.51 -0.17 63.14
C TRP A 409 42.21 0.64 63.16
N VAL A 410 42.21 1.80 62.51
CA VAL A 410 41.03 2.65 62.35
C VAL A 410 41.06 3.43 61.03
N LEU A 411 39.88 3.66 60.45
CA LEU A 411 39.66 4.60 59.35
C LEU A 411 39.23 5.95 59.93
N SER A 412 39.88 7.03 59.52
CA SER A 412 39.57 8.37 60.03
C SER A 412 39.79 9.44 58.97
N ASN A 413 39.08 10.55 59.12
CA ASN A 413 39.35 11.79 58.37
C ASN A 413 40.35 12.70 59.09
N ASP A 414 40.69 12.39 60.34
CA ASP A 414 41.70 13.09 61.12
C ASP A 414 43.01 12.27 61.16
N PRO A 415 44.13 12.80 60.64
CA PRO A 415 45.43 12.12 60.65
C PRO A 415 46.00 11.92 62.07
N ASN A 416 45.52 12.68 63.05
CA ASN A 416 45.92 12.57 64.44
C ASN A 416 45.07 11.57 65.24
N ALA A 417 43.97 11.06 64.68
CA ALA A 417 43.13 10.07 65.35
C ALA A 417 43.96 8.87 65.80
N THR A 418 43.71 8.40 67.01
CA THR A 418 44.29 7.16 67.54
C THR A 418 43.18 6.12 67.54
N PRO A 419 43.48 4.85 67.19
CA PRO A 419 42.54 3.78 67.45
C PRO A 419 42.13 3.83 68.93
N SER A 420 40.92 3.38 69.26
CA SER A 420 40.41 3.37 70.65
C SER A 420 41.25 2.55 71.63
N TYR A 421 42.35 1.94 71.15
CA TYR A 421 43.38 1.27 71.90
C TYR A 421 44.75 1.94 71.62
N THR A 422 45.36 2.55 72.64
CA THR A 422 46.76 3.02 72.65
C THR A 422 47.34 2.75 74.04
N PRO A 423 48.43 1.99 74.22
CA PRO A 423 48.99 1.74 75.55
C PRO A 423 49.73 2.96 76.08
N ALA A 424 49.52 3.25 77.35
CA ALA A 424 50.38 4.14 78.12
C ALA A 424 51.65 3.38 78.54
N ALA A 425 52.82 4.02 78.46
CA ALA A 425 54.08 3.44 78.93
C ALA A 425 53.97 3.09 80.43
N GLY A 426 54.11 1.80 80.80
CA GLY A 426 54.31 1.39 82.20
C GLY A 426 53.48 0.23 82.77
N THR A 427 52.71 -0.53 81.99
CA THR A 427 51.93 -1.68 82.53
C THR A 427 52.36 -3.01 81.94
N ASP A 428 52.79 -3.92 82.82
CA ASP A 428 53.35 -5.24 82.50
C ASP A 428 52.32 -6.35 82.19
N ASP A 429 51.03 -6.01 82.05
CA ASP A 429 49.98 -7.01 81.92
C ASP A 429 48.94 -6.58 80.85
N ALA A 430 49.06 -7.15 79.65
CA ALA A 430 48.11 -6.92 78.56
C ALA A 430 47.24 -8.18 78.37
N LEU A 431 46.07 -8.20 79.00
CA LEU A 431 44.95 -9.08 78.63
C LEU A 431 43.68 -8.26 78.39
N VAL A 432 43.01 -8.61 77.29
CA VAL A 432 41.94 -7.92 76.56
C VAL A 432 40.71 -7.55 77.41
N ARG A 433 40.20 -6.31 77.23
CA ARG A 433 38.77 -5.99 77.40
C ARG A 433 38.26 -5.22 76.19
N SER A 434 37.58 -5.91 75.29
CA SER A 434 36.72 -5.28 74.28
C SER A 434 35.52 -4.63 74.97
N GLY A 435 35.61 -3.33 75.21
CA GLY A 435 34.50 -2.52 75.70
C GLY A 435 33.38 -2.48 74.66
N ARG A 436 32.21 -2.97 75.06
CA ARG A 436 30.93 -2.82 74.38
C ARG A 436 30.68 -1.33 74.13
N ILE A 437 30.57 -0.93 72.86
CA ILE A 437 30.13 0.42 72.50
C ILE A 437 28.60 0.45 72.69
N ASP A 438 28.15 0.92 73.85
CA ASP A 438 26.77 1.38 74.01
C ASP A 438 26.66 2.73 73.28
N VAL A 439 26.16 2.71 72.04
CA VAL A 439 25.76 3.93 71.34
C VAL A 439 24.40 4.35 71.92
N PRO A 440 24.24 5.58 72.44
CA PRO A 440 22.93 6.09 72.82
C PRO A 440 22.02 6.13 71.59
N ALA A 441 20.89 5.44 71.65
CA ALA A 441 19.81 5.57 70.68
C ALA A 441 19.11 6.92 70.89
N THR A 442 19.73 8.00 70.38
CA THR A 442 19.01 9.25 70.15
C THR A 442 18.33 9.14 68.79
N PRO A 443 17.01 9.41 68.66
CA PRO A 443 16.36 9.47 67.36
C PRO A 443 17.01 10.58 66.54
N ALA A 444 17.76 10.21 65.49
CA ALA A 444 18.22 11.15 64.50
C ALA A 444 17.00 11.66 63.73
N GLU A 445 16.77 12.97 63.77
CA GLU A 445 15.95 13.65 62.78
C GLU A 445 16.42 13.26 61.38
N ALA A 446 15.44 13.01 60.49
CA ALA A 446 15.66 12.59 59.12
C ALA A 446 16.71 13.47 58.41
N PRO A 447 17.88 12.92 58.03
CA PRO A 447 18.81 13.64 57.17
C PRO A 447 18.20 13.69 55.77
N GLY A 448 18.00 14.90 55.25
CA GLY A 448 17.59 15.10 53.87
C GLY A 448 18.59 14.46 52.89
N ASP A 449 18.07 13.54 52.08
CA ASP A 449 18.37 13.27 50.66
C ASP A 449 19.80 13.37 50.11
N LYS A 450 20.84 13.23 50.94
CA LYS A 450 22.22 13.05 50.48
C LYS A 450 22.83 11.87 51.20
N ALA A 451 22.90 10.74 50.48
CA ALA A 451 23.81 9.65 50.78
C ALA A 451 25.19 10.25 51.06
N THR A 452 25.55 10.34 52.33
CA THR A 452 26.83 10.89 52.75
C THR A 452 27.85 9.81 52.45
N GLU A 453 28.49 9.94 51.30
CA GLU A 453 29.60 9.10 50.88
C GLU A 453 30.62 9.07 52.03
N LEU A 454 30.74 7.92 52.71
CA LEU A 454 31.66 7.74 53.84
C LEU A 454 33.09 7.71 53.30
N ALA A 455 33.59 8.87 52.91
CA ALA A 455 34.96 9.05 52.45
C ALA A 455 35.89 9.15 53.66
N TYR A 456 36.70 8.11 53.88
CA TYR A 456 37.80 8.12 54.84
C TYR A 456 39.10 8.54 54.15
N THR A 457 39.82 9.49 54.73
CA THR A 457 41.03 10.08 54.13
C THR A 457 42.31 9.39 54.61
N TYR A 458 42.30 8.82 55.82
CA TYR A 458 43.46 8.20 56.44
C TYR A 458 43.16 6.81 56.97
N GLN A 459 44.18 5.97 56.87
CA GLN A 459 44.25 4.64 57.44
C GLN A 459 45.32 4.65 58.52
N ILE A 460 44.92 4.43 59.77
CA ILE A 460 45.81 4.58 60.92
C ILE A 460 45.99 3.23 61.59
N ALA A 461 47.23 2.79 61.69
CA ALA A 461 47.63 1.60 62.41
C ALA A 461 48.56 1.98 63.57
N VAL A 462 48.29 1.46 64.76
CA VAL A 462 49.23 1.50 65.89
C VAL A 462 49.80 0.10 66.06
N VAL A 463 51.11 -0.01 65.96
CA VAL A 463 51.86 -1.28 66.03
C VAL A 463 52.66 -1.29 67.32
N GLU A 464 52.42 -2.30 68.14
CA GLU A 464 53.20 -2.60 69.34
C GLU A 464 54.13 -3.76 69.06
N ALA A 465 55.40 -3.60 69.38
CA ALA A 465 56.43 -4.58 69.09
C ALA A 465 57.51 -4.62 70.19
N ALA A 466 58.24 -5.73 70.24
CA ALA A 466 59.34 -5.97 71.17
C ALA A 466 60.57 -6.51 70.43
N ILE A 467 61.77 -6.09 70.85
CA ILE A 467 63.03 -6.64 70.32
C ILE A 467 63.46 -7.87 71.12
N GLN A 468 63.74 -8.98 70.44
CA GLN A 468 64.18 -10.26 70.99
C GLN A 468 65.24 -10.94 70.10
N PRO A 469 66.36 -11.45 70.64
CA PRO A 469 66.73 -11.46 72.07
C PRO A 469 67.28 -10.11 72.55
N PHE A 470 66.88 -9.69 73.76
CA PHE A 470 67.39 -8.46 74.38
C PHE A 470 68.52 -8.76 75.36
N ASN A 471 69.73 -8.32 75.03
CA ASN A 471 70.95 -8.60 75.82
C ASN A 471 71.32 -7.47 76.80
N GLY A 472 70.40 -6.54 77.09
CA GLY A 472 70.65 -5.39 77.98
C GLY A 472 71.31 -4.18 77.30
N ASP A 473 71.65 -4.26 76.01
CA ASP A 473 72.22 -3.14 75.25
C ASP A 473 71.13 -2.21 74.70
N TYR A 474 70.77 -1.22 75.51
CA TYR A 474 69.78 -0.20 75.11
C TYR A 474 70.26 0.66 73.93
N ARG A 475 71.57 0.85 73.70
CA ARG A 475 72.05 1.63 72.55
C ARG A 475 71.83 0.87 71.24
N ALA A 476 72.07 -0.44 71.23
CA ALA A 476 71.75 -1.28 70.07
C ALA A 476 70.24 -1.28 69.78
N VAL A 477 69.40 -1.42 70.82
CA VAL A 477 67.94 -1.36 70.70
C VAL A 477 67.44 -0.02 70.15
N PHE A 478 67.95 1.12 70.63
CA PHE A 478 67.52 2.41 70.11
C PHE A 478 67.92 2.60 68.64
N ASN A 479 69.11 2.16 68.25
CA ASN A 479 69.54 2.19 66.85
C ASN A 479 68.65 1.31 65.97
N GLU A 480 68.20 0.16 66.48
CA GLU A 480 67.34 -0.75 65.75
C GLU A 480 65.90 -0.23 65.62
N ILE A 481 65.33 0.33 66.68
CA ILE A 481 64.02 1.01 66.65
C ILE A 481 64.06 2.23 65.71
N ASP A 482 65.14 3.01 65.72
CA ASP A 482 65.27 4.18 64.85
C ASP A 482 65.43 3.75 63.38
N ARG A 483 66.18 2.67 63.08
CA ARG A 483 66.25 2.08 61.73
C ARG A 483 64.89 1.55 61.27
N PHE A 484 64.16 0.86 62.15
CA PHE A 484 62.81 0.34 61.85
C PHE A 484 61.82 1.48 61.60
N THR A 485 61.85 2.52 62.43
CA THR A 485 61.02 3.72 62.26
C THR A 485 61.37 4.44 60.95
N GLN A 486 62.65 4.52 60.60
CA GLN A 486 63.09 5.13 59.35
C GLN A 486 62.68 4.30 58.12
N ALA A 487 62.71 2.97 58.21
CA ALA A 487 62.19 2.08 57.18
C ALA A 487 60.67 2.25 57.00
N LEU A 488 59.90 2.35 58.09
CA LEU A 488 58.47 2.64 58.01
C LEU A 488 58.18 4.04 57.42
N LYS A 489 59.02 5.05 57.70
CA LYS A 489 58.89 6.40 57.10
C LYS A 489 59.18 6.41 55.61
N SER A 490 59.91 5.44 55.09
CA SER A 490 60.16 5.30 53.66
C SER A 490 58.96 4.76 52.87
N LEU A 491 57.91 4.30 53.56
CA LEU A 491 56.69 3.83 52.93
C LEU A 491 55.96 4.99 52.22
N PRO A 492 55.53 4.81 50.95
CA PRO A 492 54.89 5.87 50.19
C PRO A 492 53.54 6.26 50.81
N GLY A 493 53.43 7.53 51.22
CA GLY A 493 52.22 8.09 51.83
C GLY A 493 52.06 7.84 53.33
N GLY A 494 53.08 7.29 54.00
CA GLY A 494 53.07 6.99 55.43
C GLY A 494 53.77 8.06 56.28
N GLN A 495 53.09 8.55 57.32
CA GLN A 495 53.70 9.27 58.44
C GLN A 495 53.85 8.33 59.62
N VAL A 496 55.01 8.36 60.26
CA VAL A 496 55.34 7.45 61.36
C VAL A 496 55.74 8.25 62.58
N ARG A 497 55.06 8.00 63.71
CA ARG A 497 55.35 8.63 65.00
C ARG A 497 55.58 7.54 66.05
N ILE A 498 56.73 7.56 66.70
CA ILE A 498 56.98 6.69 67.85
C ILE A 498 56.09 7.18 68.99
N LEU A 499 55.30 6.27 69.57
CA LEU A 499 54.41 6.56 70.69
C LEU A 499 55.08 6.24 72.03
N SER A 500 55.89 5.19 72.11
CA SER A 500 56.62 4.80 73.33
C SER A 500 57.98 4.19 73.00
N ARG A 501 58.96 4.37 73.89
CA ARG A 501 60.34 3.83 73.78
C ARG A 501 60.68 2.98 75.02
N PRO A 502 61.58 1.98 74.90
CA PRO A 502 61.88 1.04 75.99
C PRO A 502 62.44 1.68 77.28
N VAL A 503 63.14 2.82 77.19
CA VAL A 503 63.62 3.64 78.33
C VAL A 503 63.59 5.12 77.91
N GLU A 504 62.97 5.99 78.70
CA GLU A 504 62.94 7.43 78.42
C GLU A 504 64.23 8.13 78.88
N LEU A 505 65.01 8.67 77.93
CA LEU A 505 66.12 9.60 78.21
C LEU A 505 65.66 11.03 77.95
N GLY A 506 64.72 11.50 78.78
CA GLY A 506 64.32 12.91 78.84
C GLY A 506 64.83 13.55 80.11
N SER A 507 65.57 14.65 80.00
CA SER A 507 66.16 15.42 81.10
C SER A 507 65.15 16.22 81.92
N ASN A 508 64.02 15.61 82.28
CA ASN A 508 63.01 16.13 83.20
C ASN A 508 62.31 15.04 84.04
N VAL A 509 62.91 13.85 84.18
CA VAL A 509 62.44 12.83 85.12
C VAL A 509 63.10 13.06 86.48
N THR A 510 62.29 13.49 87.45
CA THR A 510 62.64 13.64 88.85
C THR A 510 62.93 12.28 89.47
N LEU A 511 64.16 12.11 89.99
CA LEU A 511 64.58 10.97 90.80
C LEU A 511 63.58 10.73 91.95
N SER A 512 63.05 9.53 92.05
CA SER A 512 62.59 8.96 93.32
C SER A 512 63.15 7.55 93.43
N GLY A 513 64.20 7.44 94.25
CA GLY A 513 64.82 6.17 94.57
C GLY A 513 63.91 5.34 95.47
N ARG A 514 63.69 4.09 95.09
CA ARG A 514 63.54 2.99 96.04
C ARG A 514 64.08 1.71 95.41
N SER A 515 65.03 1.12 96.12
CA SER A 515 65.75 -0.08 95.76
C SER A 515 64.82 -1.24 95.45
N ALA A 516 64.78 -1.64 94.18
CA ALA A 516 64.52 -2.99 93.75
C ALA A 516 65.61 -3.35 92.73
N THR A 517 66.38 -4.36 93.08
CA THR A 517 67.41 -4.99 92.25
C THR A 517 66.82 -5.39 90.90
N SER A 518 67.13 -4.60 89.87
CA SER A 518 66.81 -4.85 88.48
C SER A 518 67.72 -5.95 87.93
N THR A 519 67.15 -7.15 87.79
CA THR A 519 67.69 -8.18 86.90
C THR A 519 66.50 -8.83 86.23
N GLY A 520 66.27 -8.51 84.95
CA GLY A 520 65.30 -9.24 84.12
C GLY A 520 64.28 -8.40 83.35
N ALA A 521 64.64 -7.26 82.75
CA ALA A 521 63.87 -6.82 81.57
C ALA A 521 64.27 -7.75 80.42
N THR A 522 63.46 -8.77 80.12
CA THR A 522 63.76 -9.78 79.10
C THR A 522 63.46 -9.32 77.67
N GLN A 523 62.79 -8.17 77.49
CA GLN A 523 62.34 -7.67 76.18
C GLN A 523 62.29 -6.13 76.16
N ALA A 524 62.64 -5.52 75.04
CA ALA A 524 62.54 -4.07 74.85
C ALA A 524 61.30 -3.72 74.01
N ARG A 525 60.21 -3.30 74.67
CA ARG A 525 58.92 -2.95 74.04
C ARG A 525 58.87 -1.51 73.54
N PHE A 526 58.25 -1.29 72.39
CA PHE A 526 58.01 0.02 71.80
C PHE A 526 56.71 0.02 70.99
N ALA A 527 56.11 1.19 70.81
CA ALA A 527 54.91 1.37 70.00
C ALA A 527 55.11 2.46 68.95
N VAL A 528 54.59 2.22 67.75
CA VAL A 528 54.70 3.11 66.60
C VAL A 528 53.33 3.32 65.97
N LYS A 529 52.98 4.59 65.74
CA LYS A 529 51.80 4.98 64.96
C LYS A 529 52.21 5.15 63.50
N LEU A 530 51.58 4.39 62.62
CA LEU A 530 51.63 4.52 61.18
C LEU A 530 50.32 5.13 60.68
N THR A 531 50.39 6.35 60.16
CA THR A 531 49.27 7.02 59.47
C THR A 531 49.53 6.98 57.98
N MET A 532 48.71 6.28 57.21
CA MET A 532 48.78 6.26 55.76
C MET A 532 47.64 7.06 55.15
N ALA A 533 47.93 7.90 54.16
CA ALA A 533 46.88 8.51 53.35
C ALA A 533 46.22 7.43 52.47
N LEU A 534 44.88 7.33 52.54
CA LEU A 534 44.13 6.55 51.57
C LEU A 534 44.18 7.32 50.26
N ALA A 535 44.80 6.71 49.24
CA ALA A 535 44.77 7.30 47.90
C ALA A 535 43.31 7.46 47.50
N LYS A 536 42.91 8.69 47.11
CA LYS A 536 41.63 8.87 46.43
C LYS A 536 41.62 7.94 45.22
N PRO A 537 40.56 7.15 45.01
CA PRO A 537 40.45 6.28 43.84
C PRO A 537 40.60 7.06 42.54
#